data_AF-A0A1M6GRH5-F1
#
_entry.id   AF-A0A1M6GRH5-F1
#
_cell.length_a   1.000
_cell.length_b   1.000
_cell.length_c   1.000
_cell.angle_alpha   90.00
_cell.angle_beta   90.00
_cell.angle_gamma   90.00
#
_symmetry.space_group_name_H-M   'P 1'
#
loop_
_entity.id
_entity.type
_entity.pdbx_description
1 polymer ?
#
loop_
_entity_poly.entity_id
_entity_poly.type
_entity_poly.pdbx_seq_one_letter_code
_entity_poly.pdbx_strand_id
1 'polypeptide(L)'
;MNDLYLICPGKMSDLQREIHAVSLKDKKYKTIDTLEKLDKINDGKIVFSVYIDKSGINIPLMEMLKKISADMDFFKGSSAVVLIHGDSELFTKSIGRRIIFYLNQSGASFIGRPMLEVTGSMKNLVHIAMAENLSLKEACLKSSTDLVNRLVQNKPVKSGNEQPELLVLHSSNWRTSNTLMLWKEVKSNLKGIHVNEIHIENGSVRDCIGCPFKTCSHYGQQERCYYGGIMVEDVYPAVLSCDALLLLCPNYNDSISANLSAVINRLTALFRKTQFYDKYLFSIIVSGHSGSDILAEQLISALNINKTFRLPPGFSMMETANDPGAVLEIENIRTRAKDFAEKINETLT
;
A
#
# COMPACT_ATOMS: atom_id res chain seq x y z
N MET A 1 -13.40 18.48 -12.51
CA MET A 1 -13.81 17.66 -11.36
C MET A 1 -13.73 16.21 -11.83
N ASN A 2 -12.95 15.36 -11.16
CA ASN A 2 -12.86 13.96 -11.51
C ASN A 2 -14.17 13.26 -11.14
N ASP A 3 -14.70 12.43 -12.05
CA ASP A 3 -15.93 11.66 -11.81
C ASP A 3 -15.74 10.69 -10.63
N LEU A 4 -16.74 10.58 -9.76
CA LEU A 4 -16.77 9.62 -8.65
C LEU A 4 -17.50 8.34 -9.07
N TYR A 5 -16.91 7.19 -8.79
CA TYR A 5 -17.43 5.86 -9.11
C TYR A 5 -17.56 5.03 -7.84
N LEU A 6 -18.72 4.40 -7.64
CA LEU A 6 -18.95 3.39 -6.61
C LEU A 6 -18.95 2.03 -7.29
N ILE A 7 -17.90 1.23 -7.06
CA ILE A 7 -17.85 -0.17 -7.51
C ILE A 7 -18.29 -1.04 -6.34
N CYS A 8 -19.40 -1.76 -6.47
CA CYS A 8 -19.99 -2.57 -5.41
C CYS A 8 -20.42 -3.95 -5.90
N PRO A 9 -19.48 -4.92 -6.01
CA PRO A 9 -19.80 -6.25 -6.53
C PRO A 9 -20.70 -7.06 -5.60
N GLY A 10 -21.73 -7.67 -6.18
CA GLY A 10 -22.54 -8.68 -5.52
C GLY A 10 -23.56 -8.09 -4.53
N LYS A 11 -23.89 -8.87 -3.50
CA LYS A 11 -24.89 -8.46 -2.50
C LYS A 11 -24.30 -7.42 -1.55
N MET A 12 -25.13 -6.45 -1.15
CA MET A 12 -24.81 -5.49 -0.11
C MET A 12 -25.55 -5.82 1.18
N SER A 13 -24.84 -5.79 2.30
CA SER A 13 -25.45 -5.78 3.64
C SER A 13 -26.17 -4.46 3.95
N ASP A 14 -27.08 -4.45 4.91
CA ASP A 14 -27.78 -3.24 5.36
C ASP A 14 -26.80 -2.15 5.84
N LEU A 15 -25.79 -2.53 6.63
CA LEU A 15 -24.75 -1.61 7.08
C LEU A 15 -24.01 -0.96 5.90
N GLN A 16 -23.71 -1.74 4.86
CA GLN A 16 -23.02 -1.22 3.68
C GLN A 16 -23.89 -0.19 2.92
N ARG A 17 -25.20 -0.41 2.84
CA ARG A 17 -26.13 0.58 2.26
C ARG A 17 -26.15 1.87 3.08
N GLU A 18 -26.14 1.77 4.41
CA GLU A 18 -26.04 2.93 5.29
C GLU A 18 -24.70 3.67 5.11
N ILE A 19 -23.58 2.93 5.04
CA ILE A 19 -22.26 3.48 4.75
C ILE A 19 -22.29 4.28 3.44
N HIS A 20 -22.87 3.74 2.37
CA HIS A 20 -22.98 4.44 1.09
C HIS A 20 -23.83 5.70 1.21
N ALA A 21 -25.01 5.60 1.83
CA ALA A 21 -25.94 6.71 1.99
C ALA A 21 -25.31 7.90 2.72
N VAL A 22 -24.48 7.64 3.74
CA VAL A 22 -23.81 8.70 4.52
C VAL A 22 -22.53 9.20 3.84
N SER A 23 -21.64 8.29 3.42
CA SER A 23 -20.32 8.68 2.91
C SER A 23 -20.38 9.34 1.52
N LEU A 24 -21.37 8.98 0.71
CA LEU A 24 -21.61 9.53 -0.63
C LEU A 24 -22.67 10.63 -0.65
N LYS A 25 -23.20 11.02 0.51
CA LYS A 25 -24.18 12.10 0.63
C LYS A 25 -23.67 13.36 -0.07
N ASP A 26 -24.55 13.99 -0.84
CA ASP A 26 -24.32 15.23 -1.59
C ASP A 26 -23.22 15.13 -2.68
N LYS A 27 -22.79 13.90 -3.03
CA LYS A 27 -21.82 13.65 -4.11
C LYS A 27 -22.53 13.05 -5.32
N LYS A 28 -22.20 13.53 -6.51
CA LYS A 28 -22.62 12.90 -7.76
C LYS A 28 -21.66 11.74 -8.08
N TYR A 29 -22.20 10.53 -8.22
CA TYR A 29 -21.39 9.34 -8.55
C TYR A 29 -22.12 8.40 -9.51
N LYS A 30 -21.35 7.51 -10.15
CA LYS A 30 -21.87 6.40 -10.99
C LYS A 30 -21.71 5.08 -10.23
N THR A 31 -22.75 4.27 -10.20
CA THR A 31 -22.73 2.95 -9.56
C THR A 31 -22.39 1.87 -10.58
N ILE A 32 -21.44 0.99 -10.22
CA ILE A 32 -21.01 -0.19 -10.96
C ILE A 32 -21.18 -1.39 -10.03
N ASP A 33 -22.33 -2.05 -10.13
CA ASP A 33 -22.74 -3.19 -9.28
C ASP A 33 -22.74 -4.53 -10.03
N THR A 34 -22.58 -4.53 -11.35
CA THR A 34 -22.50 -5.72 -12.20
C THR A 34 -21.31 -5.67 -13.15
N LEU A 35 -20.87 -6.85 -13.63
CA LEU A 35 -19.71 -6.99 -14.51
C LEU A 35 -19.90 -6.26 -15.85
N GLU A 36 -21.14 -6.21 -16.36
CA GLU A 36 -21.50 -5.58 -17.62
C GLU A 36 -21.35 -4.05 -17.56
N LYS A 37 -21.53 -3.46 -16.38
CA LYS A 37 -21.35 -2.01 -16.16
C LYS A 37 -19.90 -1.62 -15.90
N LEU A 38 -19.03 -2.60 -15.64
CA LEU A 38 -17.63 -2.35 -15.28
C LEU A 38 -16.79 -2.13 -16.53
N ASP A 39 -16.58 -0.88 -16.91
CA ASP A 39 -15.68 -0.49 -18.00
C ASP A 39 -14.46 0.27 -17.48
N LYS A 40 -13.51 0.56 -18.38
CA LYS A 40 -12.31 1.35 -18.06
C LYS A 40 -12.70 2.69 -17.45
N ILE A 41 -11.97 3.10 -16.42
CA ILE A 41 -12.16 4.39 -15.74
C ILE A 41 -10.87 5.18 -15.79
N ASN A 42 -10.83 6.21 -16.64
CA ASN A 42 -9.71 7.13 -16.71
C ASN A 42 -9.97 8.35 -15.83
N ASP A 43 -8.95 8.81 -15.12
CA ASP A 43 -8.96 10.03 -14.31
C ASP A 43 -10.11 10.11 -13.27
N GLY A 44 -10.55 8.97 -12.76
CA GLY A 44 -11.68 8.83 -11.83
C GLY A 44 -11.28 8.78 -10.35
N LYS A 45 -12.26 9.03 -9.47
CA LYS A 45 -12.19 8.71 -8.04
C LYS A 45 -13.03 7.47 -7.80
N ILE A 46 -12.46 6.41 -7.23
CA ILE A 46 -13.12 5.11 -7.10
C ILE A 46 -13.30 4.76 -5.62
N VAL A 47 -14.54 4.55 -5.21
CA VAL A 47 -14.88 3.91 -3.94
C VAL A 47 -15.21 2.45 -4.27
N PHE A 48 -14.29 1.55 -3.95
CA PHE A 48 -14.50 0.12 -4.11
C PHE A 48 -15.09 -0.43 -2.82
N SER A 49 -16.37 -0.81 -2.83
CA SER A 49 -17.09 -1.21 -1.63
C SER A 49 -17.53 -2.67 -1.73
N VAL A 50 -17.05 -3.52 -0.83
CA VAL A 50 -17.37 -4.96 -0.87
C VAL A 50 -17.89 -5.47 0.46
N TYR A 51 -18.89 -6.36 0.36
CA TYR A 51 -19.40 -7.13 1.48
C TYR A 51 -18.94 -8.58 1.35
N ILE A 52 -18.52 -9.16 2.46
CA ILE A 52 -17.97 -10.51 2.56
C ILE A 52 -18.74 -11.30 3.62
N ASP A 53 -19.40 -12.38 3.21
CA ASP A 53 -20.07 -13.26 4.15
C ASP A 53 -19.07 -14.13 4.95
N LYS A 54 -19.59 -14.99 5.82
CA LYS A 54 -18.77 -15.86 6.69
C LYS A 54 -17.86 -16.83 5.93
N SER A 55 -18.11 -17.11 4.65
CA SER A 55 -17.27 -18.00 3.83
C SER A 55 -16.00 -17.31 3.33
N GLY A 56 -15.96 -15.98 3.29
CA GLY A 56 -14.87 -15.24 2.65
C GLY A 56 -14.96 -15.23 1.12
N ILE A 57 -16.03 -15.76 0.52
CA ILE A 57 -16.19 -15.88 -0.93
C ILE A 57 -17.15 -14.80 -1.44
N ASN A 58 -16.74 -14.09 -2.49
CA ASN A 58 -17.61 -13.19 -3.25
C ASN A 58 -17.30 -13.42 -4.75
N ILE A 59 -18.17 -14.18 -5.44
CA ILE A 59 -17.96 -14.55 -6.85
C ILE A 59 -17.99 -13.31 -7.77
N PRO A 60 -18.99 -12.40 -7.66
CA PRO A 60 -18.99 -11.17 -8.46
C PRO A 60 -17.73 -10.33 -8.29
N LEU A 61 -17.15 -10.26 -7.09
CA LEU A 61 -15.86 -9.61 -6.85
C LEU A 61 -14.77 -10.26 -7.70
N MET A 62 -14.65 -11.59 -7.66
CA MET A 62 -13.62 -12.30 -8.40
C MET A 62 -13.74 -12.11 -9.93
N GLU A 63 -14.97 -12.06 -10.45
CA GLU A 63 -15.23 -11.79 -11.86
C GLU A 63 -14.82 -10.37 -12.26
N MET A 64 -15.15 -9.37 -11.43
CA MET A 64 -14.72 -7.99 -11.65
C MET A 64 -13.19 -7.83 -11.58
N LEU A 65 -12.54 -8.43 -10.57
CA LEU A 65 -11.08 -8.40 -10.44
C LEU A 65 -10.39 -9.07 -11.63
N LYS A 66 -10.95 -10.17 -12.15
CA LYS A 66 -10.47 -10.81 -13.38
C LYS A 66 -10.53 -9.86 -14.57
N LYS A 67 -11.65 -9.16 -14.78
CA LYS A 67 -11.80 -8.18 -15.88
C LYS A 67 -10.81 -7.02 -15.73
N ILE A 68 -10.65 -6.48 -14.52
CA ILE A 68 -9.70 -5.41 -14.20
C ILE A 68 -8.27 -5.86 -14.52
N SER A 69 -7.87 -7.06 -14.08
CA SER A 69 -6.50 -7.58 -14.24
C SER A 69 -6.07 -7.82 -15.68
N ALA A 70 -7.02 -7.88 -16.62
CA ALA A 70 -6.73 -8.09 -18.03
C ALA A 70 -6.15 -6.84 -18.71
N ASP A 71 -6.17 -5.68 -18.03
CA ASP A 71 -5.69 -4.41 -18.58
C ASP A 71 -4.92 -3.61 -17.52
N MET A 72 -3.65 -3.31 -17.80
CA MET A 72 -2.78 -2.55 -16.90
C MET A 72 -3.18 -1.07 -16.79
N ASP A 73 -3.94 -0.55 -17.75
CA ASP A 73 -4.43 0.82 -17.82
C ASP A 73 -5.94 0.93 -17.49
N PHE A 74 -6.55 -0.11 -16.91
CA PHE A 74 -7.98 -0.13 -16.62
C PHE A 74 -8.45 1.07 -15.79
N PHE A 75 -7.58 1.55 -14.89
CA PHE A 75 -7.79 2.67 -13.98
C PHE A 75 -6.79 3.80 -14.17
N LYS A 76 -6.29 4.02 -15.39
CA LYS A 76 -5.26 5.03 -15.69
C LYS A 76 -5.65 6.41 -15.16
N GLY A 77 -4.74 7.05 -14.41
CA GLY A 77 -4.96 8.38 -13.81
C GLY A 77 -5.97 8.40 -12.65
N SER A 78 -6.58 7.25 -12.31
CA SER A 78 -7.56 7.17 -11.24
C SER A 78 -6.92 7.03 -9.87
N SER A 79 -7.70 7.32 -8.83
CA SER A 79 -7.35 7.03 -7.43
C SER A 79 -8.48 6.31 -6.74
N ALA A 80 -8.16 5.42 -5.81
CA ALA A 80 -9.15 4.55 -5.17
C ALA A 80 -9.03 4.51 -3.64
N VAL A 81 -10.15 4.15 -3.00
CA VAL A 81 -10.24 3.72 -1.59
C VAL A 81 -11.13 2.48 -1.50
N VAL A 82 -10.97 1.70 -0.43
CA VAL A 82 -11.71 0.46 -0.20
C VAL A 82 -12.58 0.58 1.06
N LEU A 83 -13.86 0.26 0.94
CA LEU A 83 -14.77 0.05 2.06
C LEU A 83 -15.10 -1.45 2.11
N ILE A 84 -14.67 -2.15 3.15
CA ILE A 84 -14.93 -3.59 3.27
C ILE A 84 -15.64 -3.91 4.58
N HIS A 85 -16.79 -4.58 4.45
CA HIS A 85 -17.58 -5.09 5.57
C HIS A 85 -17.65 -6.60 5.49
N GLY A 86 -17.47 -7.30 6.62
CA GLY A 86 -17.63 -8.74 6.68
C GLY A 86 -18.49 -9.22 7.86
N ASP A 87 -19.12 -10.39 7.71
CA ASP A 87 -19.95 -11.02 8.77
C ASP A 87 -19.13 -11.69 9.88
N SER A 88 -17.81 -11.76 9.72
CA SER A 88 -16.90 -12.45 10.64
C SER A 88 -15.67 -11.59 10.95
N GLU A 89 -14.82 -12.07 11.85
CA GLU A 89 -13.51 -11.46 12.13
C GLU A 89 -12.43 -11.83 11.11
N LEU A 90 -12.78 -12.65 10.11
CA LEU A 90 -11.84 -13.20 9.13
C LEU A 90 -12.05 -12.55 7.76
N PHE A 91 -11.04 -12.74 6.89
CA PHE A 91 -11.04 -12.45 5.45
C PHE A 91 -11.05 -10.97 5.04
N THR A 92 -11.62 -10.05 5.82
CA THR A 92 -11.72 -8.62 5.44
C THR A 92 -10.36 -8.01 5.11
N LYS A 93 -9.33 -8.25 5.93
CA LYS A 93 -7.98 -7.73 5.67
C LYS A 93 -7.33 -8.33 4.42
N SER A 94 -7.42 -9.66 4.26
CA SER A 94 -6.77 -10.36 3.15
C SER A 94 -7.44 -10.04 1.82
N ILE A 95 -8.76 -9.95 1.79
CA ILE A 95 -9.50 -9.56 0.59
C ILE A 95 -9.28 -8.08 0.28
N GLY A 96 -9.30 -7.22 1.30
CA GLY A 96 -9.09 -5.78 1.14
C GLY A 96 -7.72 -5.44 0.54
N ARG A 97 -6.62 -6.04 1.04
CA ARG A 97 -5.29 -5.84 0.45
C ARG A 97 -5.18 -6.39 -0.97
N ARG A 98 -5.86 -7.51 -1.27
CA ARG A 98 -5.90 -8.10 -2.62
C ARG A 98 -6.64 -7.20 -3.61
N ILE A 99 -7.75 -6.59 -3.21
CA ILE A 99 -8.45 -5.58 -4.02
C ILE A 99 -7.52 -4.41 -4.33
N ILE A 100 -6.83 -3.88 -3.34
CA ILE A 100 -5.86 -2.78 -3.53
C ILE A 100 -4.77 -3.20 -4.53
N PHE A 101 -4.24 -4.42 -4.40
CA PHE A 101 -3.24 -4.96 -5.33
C PHE A 101 -3.74 -4.95 -6.77
N TYR A 102 -4.88 -5.59 -7.07
CA TYR A 102 -5.42 -5.65 -8.43
C TYR A 102 -5.70 -4.26 -9.02
N LEU A 103 -6.35 -3.38 -8.27
CA LEU A 103 -6.62 -2.02 -8.72
C LEU A 103 -5.32 -1.25 -8.99
N ASN A 104 -4.32 -1.41 -8.14
CA ASN A 104 -3.05 -0.71 -8.28
C ASN A 104 -2.25 -1.19 -9.50
N GLN A 105 -2.20 -2.51 -9.71
CA GLN A 105 -1.55 -3.09 -10.89
C GLN A 105 -2.27 -2.72 -12.19
N SER A 106 -3.55 -2.39 -12.12
CA SER A 106 -4.35 -1.89 -13.24
C SER A 106 -4.44 -0.36 -13.32
N GLY A 107 -3.51 0.36 -12.69
CA GLY A 107 -3.33 1.80 -12.93
C GLY A 107 -3.90 2.74 -11.86
N ALA A 108 -4.56 2.24 -10.81
CA ALA A 108 -5.10 3.09 -9.74
C ALA A 108 -4.03 3.49 -8.71
N SER A 109 -4.02 4.76 -8.32
CA SER A 109 -3.26 5.24 -7.15
C SER A 109 -4.06 5.11 -5.85
N PHE A 110 -3.38 5.01 -4.71
CA PHE A 110 -4.02 4.97 -3.39
C PHE A 110 -3.41 6.00 -2.44
N ILE A 111 -4.29 6.68 -1.69
CA ILE A 111 -3.86 7.50 -0.55
C ILE A 111 -3.31 6.61 0.57
N GLY A 112 -2.59 7.21 1.51
CA GLY A 112 -2.25 6.56 2.77
C GLY A 112 -3.49 6.11 3.53
N ARG A 113 -3.46 4.92 4.15
CA ARG A 113 -4.61 4.31 4.83
C ARG A 113 -5.88 4.42 3.97
N PRO A 114 -5.91 3.75 2.80
CA PRO A 114 -6.98 3.89 1.84
C PRO A 114 -8.16 2.95 2.10
N MET A 115 -8.17 2.25 3.23
CA MET A 115 -9.15 1.21 3.51
C MET A 115 -9.81 1.42 4.86
N LEU A 116 -11.14 1.35 4.89
CA LEU A 116 -11.90 1.11 6.11
C LEU A 116 -12.32 -0.36 6.15
N GLU A 117 -11.89 -1.03 7.21
CA GLU A 117 -12.25 -2.42 7.51
C GLU A 117 -13.32 -2.44 8.58
N VAL A 118 -14.38 -3.20 8.37
CA VAL A 118 -15.46 -3.41 9.35
C VAL A 118 -15.66 -4.92 9.49
N THR A 119 -15.15 -5.49 10.59
CA THR A 119 -15.36 -6.92 10.89
C THR A 119 -16.75 -7.17 11.47
N GLY A 120 -17.17 -8.43 11.55
CA GLY A 120 -18.53 -8.80 11.95
C GLY A 120 -18.99 -8.22 13.29
N SER A 121 -18.09 -8.15 14.28
CA SER A 121 -18.38 -7.50 15.56
C SER A 121 -18.02 -6.02 15.63
N MET A 122 -17.40 -5.48 14.59
CA MET A 122 -16.81 -4.13 14.53
C MET A 122 -15.79 -3.84 15.64
N LYS A 123 -15.27 -4.88 16.33
CA LYS A 123 -14.29 -4.71 17.43
C LYS A 123 -13.02 -4.00 16.96
N ASN A 124 -12.67 -4.15 15.70
CA ASN A 124 -11.56 -3.45 15.09
C ASN A 124 -11.74 -1.91 15.05
N LEU A 125 -12.96 -1.40 15.26
CA LEU A 125 -13.27 0.04 15.35
C LEU A 125 -13.34 0.59 16.78
N VAL A 126 -13.21 -0.25 17.82
CA VAL A 126 -13.32 0.18 19.24
C VAL A 126 -12.40 1.35 19.56
N HIS A 127 -11.17 1.33 19.05
CA HIS A 127 -10.21 2.39 19.31
C HIS A 127 -10.64 3.76 18.74
N ILE A 128 -11.33 3.77 17.59
CA ILE A 128 -11.87 4.99 16.97
C ILE A 128 -13.09 5.45 17.77
N ALA A 129 -14.00 4.52 18.06
CA ALA A 129 -15.21 4.78 18.85
C ALA A 129 -14.87 5.39 20.22
N MET A 130 -13.89 4.83 20.94
CA MET A 130 -13.45 5.37 22.23
C MET A 130 -12.76 6.73 22.09
N ALA A 131 -11.90 6.92 21.08
CA ALA A 131 -11.18 8.17 20.88
C ALA A 131 -12.11 9.35 20.56
N GLU A 132 -13.23 9.08 19.90
CA GLU A 132 -14.19 10.10 19.48
C GLU A 132 -15.49 10.11 20.33
N ASN A 133 -15.59 9.25 21.35
CA ASN A 133 -16.78 9.07 22.18
C ASN A 133 -18.06 8.78 21.36
N LEU A 134 -17.95 7.83 20.43
CA LEU A 134 -19.00 7.38 19.52
C LEU A 134 -19.36 5.91 19.78
N SER A 135 -20.56 5.49 19.35
CA SER A 135 -20.84 4.06 19.16
C SER A 135 -19.99 3.47 18.02
N LEU A 136 -19.87 2.15 17.97
CA LEU A 136 -19.15 1.46 16.88
C LEU A 136 -19.76 1.79 15.50
N LYS A 137 -21.08 1.89 15.43
CA LYS A 137 -21.80 2.24 14.20
C LYS A 137 -21.52 3.67 13.78
N GLU A 138 -21.58 4.64 14.70
CA GLU A 138 -21.25 6.04 14.41
C GLU A 138 -19.79 6.19 13.98
N ALA A 139 -18.86 5.52 14.65
CA ALA A 139 -17.44 5.50 14.27
C ALA A 139 -17.24 4.93 12.86
N CYS A 140 -17.98 3.87 12.49
CA CYS A 140 -17.97 3.29 11.15
C CYS A 140 -18.46 4.29 10.09
N LEU A 141 -19.63 4.91 10.29
CA LEU A 141 -20.24 5.84 9.35
C LEU A 141 -19.37 7.11 9.17
N LYS A 142 -18.85 7.64 10.28
CA LYS A 142 -17.93 8.78 10.24
C LYS A 142 -16.63 8.44 9.52
N SER A 143 -15.98 7.33 9.88
CA SER A 143 -14.73 6.89 9.23
C SER A 143 -14.90 6.65 7.73
N SER A 144 -16.06 6.14 7.32
CA SER A 144 -16.40 5.95 5.91
C SER A 144 -16.49 7.29 5.18
N THR A 145 -17.15 8.26 5.80
CA THR A 145 -17.30 9.62 5.27
C THR A 145 -15.96 10.33 5.16
N ASP A 146 -15.14 10.26 6.20
CA ASP A 146 -13.80 10.84 6.24
C ASP A 146 -12.91 10.24 5.15
N LEU A 147 -12.96 8.92 4.93
CA LEU A 147 -12.19 8.25 3.89
C LEU A 147 -12.61 8.68 2.48
N VAL A 148 -13.92 8.73 2.19
CA VAL A 148 -14.43 9.17 0.88
C VAL A 148 -14.10 10.65 0.64
N ASN A 149 -14.23 11.51 1.67
CA ASN A 149 -13.87 12.92 1.54
C ASN A 149 -12.37 13.10 1.25
N ARG A 150 -11.50 12.34 1.94
CA ARG A 150 -10.05 12.32 1.66
C ARG A 150 -9.75 11.89 0.23
N LEU A 151 -10.48 10.91 -0.32
CA LEU A 151 -10.34 10.51 -1.73
C LEU A 151 -10.75 11.63 -2.69
N VAL A 152 -11.89 12.27 -2.46
CA VAL A 152 -12.40 13.34 -3.33
C VAL A 152 -11.46 14.55 -3.33
N GLN A 153 -10.93 14.89 -2.16
CA GLN A 153 -9.97 15.99 -1.99
C GLN A 153 -8.53 15.60 -2.38
N ASN A 154 -8.28 14.31 -2.65
CA ASN A 154 -6.95 13.81 -2.92
C ASN A 154 -6.35 14.43 -4.18
N LYS A 155 -5.15 14.98 -4.03
CA LYS A 155 -4.27 15.41 -5.10
C LYS A 155 -2.98 14.58 -5.06
N PRO A 156 -2.34 14.32 -6.21
CA PRO A 156 -0.97 13.80 -6.21
C PRO A 156 -0.07 14.70 -5.38
N VAL A 157 0.81 14.09 -4.59
CA VAL A 157 1.90 14.79 -3.92
C VAL A 157 3.08 14.78 -4.88
N LYS A 158 3.74 15.93 -5.07
CA LYS A 158 5.01 16.04 -5.79
C LYS A 158 6.07 16.48 -4.81
N SER A 159 7.33 16.16 -5.07
CA SER A 159 8.41 16.69 -4.25
C SER A 159 8.41 18.22 -4.33
N GLY A 160 8.65 18.87 -3.20
CA GLY A 160 8.90 20.31 -3.15
C GLY A 160 10.36 20.67 -3.44
N ASN A 161 11.24 19.66 -3.57
CA ASN A 161 12.66 19.83 -3.75
C ASN A 161 13.03 19.85 -5.24
N GLU A 162 14.11 20.56 -5.58
CA GLU A 162 14.67 20.55 -6.94
C GLU A 162 15.15 19.16 -7.36
N GLN A 163 15.57 18.33 -6.39
CA GLN A 163 15.88 16.91 -6.56
C GLN A 163 15.10 16.10 -5.52
N PRO A 164 14.13 15.27 -5.94
CA PRO A 164 13.41 14.42 -5.00
C PRO A 164 14.31 13.40 -4.31
N GLU A 165 13.96 13.07 -3.07
CA GLU A 165 14.70 12.15 -2.21
C GLU A 165 14.07 10.75 -2.23
N LEU A 166 14.79 9.76 -2.76
CA LEU A 166 14.39 8.35 -2.77
C LEU A 166 15.22 7.55 -1.77
N LEU A 167 14.59 7.12 -0.69
CA LEU A 167 15.19 6.19 0.28
C LEU A 167 15.01 4.75 -0.20
N VAL A 168 16.11 4.00 -0.32
CA VAL A 168 16.12 2.59 -0.68
C VAL A 168 16.60 1.76 0.50
N LEU A 169 15.79 0.81 0.98
CA LEU A 169 16.19 -0.13 2.01
C LEU A 169 16.27 -1.55 1.45
N HIS A 170 17.36 -2.25 1.77
CA HIS A 170 17.58 -3.63 1.36
C HIS A 170 18.33 -4.43 2.43
N SER A 171 18.24 -5.75 2.38
CA SER A 171 18.98 -6.66 3.27
C SER A 171 19.73 -7.76 2.52
N SER A 172 19.86 -7.60 1.20
CA SER A 172 20.44 -8.61 0.31
C SER A 172 21.91 -8.35 0.01
N ASN A 173 22.61 -9.39 -0.45
CA ASN A 173 24.01 -9.31 -0.89
C ASN A 173 24.11 -8.99 -2.39
N TRP A 174 24.87 -7.95 -2.75
CA TRP A 174 25.07 -7.51 -4.14
C TRP A 174 25.68 -8.57 -5.07
N ARG A 175 26.42 -9.55 -4.53
CA ARG A 175 27.07 -10.59 -5.35
C ARG A 175 26.07 -11.61 -5.90
N THR A 176 24.95 -11.83 -5.22
CA THR A 176 24.05 -12.95 -5.52
C THR A 176 22.58 -12.56 -5.67
N SER A 177 22.19 -11.37 -5.24
CA SER A 177 20.79 -10.95 -5.20
C SER A 177 20.29 -10.48 -6.55
N ASN A 178 19.40 -11.27 -7.16
CA ASN A 178 18.61 -10.86 -8.32
C ASN A 178 17.83 -9.55 -8.07
N THR A 179 17.28 -9.34 -6.86
CA THR A 179 16.58 -8.08 -6.53
C THR A 179 17.50 -6.86 -6.61
N LEU A 180 18.76 -6.99 -6.18
CA LEU A 180 19.73 -5.89 -6.26
C LEU A 180 20.26 -5.69 -7.68
N MET A 181 20.45 -6.77 -8.43
CA MET A 181 20.82 -6.68 -9.85
C MET A 181 19.74 -5.94 -10.65
N LEU A 182 18.47 -6.26 -10.42
CA LEU A 182 17.36 -5.56 -11.06
C LEU A 182 17.26 -4.09 -10.62
N TRP A 183 17.44 -3.83 -9.32
CA TRP A 183 17.52 -2.46 -8.82
C TRP A 183 18.62 -1.65 -9.51
N LYS A 184 19.79 -2.23 -9.78
CA LYS A 184 20.87 -1.54 -10.50
C LYS A 184 20.43 -1.06 -11.89
N GLU A 185 19.69 -1.89 -12.62
CA GLU A 185 19.13 -1.52 -13.93
C GLU A 185 18.13 -0.37 -13.79
N VAL A 186 17.21 -0.43 -12.82
CA VAL A 186 16.27 0.66 -12.53
C VAL A 186 17.01 1.94 -12.16
N LYS A 187 17.94 1.86 -11.21
CA LYS A 187 18.71 3.00 -10.69
C LYS A 187 19.46 3.73 -11.80
N SER A 188 20.04 3.01 -12.77
CA SER A 188 20.76 3.62 -13.90
C SER A 188 19.88 4.46 -14.84
N ASN A 189 18.55 4.31 -14.77
CA ASN A 189 17.58 5.04 -15.58
C ASN A 189 16.88 6.18 -14.82
N LEU A 190 17.13 6.34 -13.50
CA LEU A 190 16.60 7.46 -12.71
C LEU A 190 17.27 8.78 -13.12
N LYS A 191 16.52 9.88 -13.10
CA LYS A 191 16.98 11.20 -13.54
C LYS A 191 16.57 12.27 -12.55
N GLY A 192 17.53 13.06 -12.06
CA GLY A 192 17.26 14.19 -11.17
C GLY A 192 16.73 13.80 -9.78
N ILE A 193 16.88 12.53 -9.38
CA ILE A 193 16.50 12.02 -8.06
C ILE A 193 17.78 11.75 -7.26
N HIS A 194 17.82 12.22 -6.02
CA HIS A 194 18.83 11.82 -5.06
C HIS A 194 18.44 10.48 -4.43
N VAL A 195 19.34 9.49 -4.51
CA VAL A 195 19.10 8.14 -4.01
C VAL A 195 19.93 7.90 -2.76
N ASN A 196 19.26 7.74 -1.62
CA ASN A 196 19.87 7.33 -0.37
C ASN A 196 19.64 5.82 -0.16
N GLU A 197 20.70 5.00 -0.31
CA GLU A 197 20.62 3.56 -0.12
C GLU A 197 21.16 3.15 1.25
N ILE A 198 20.33 2.48 2.06
CA ILE A 198 20.72 1.93 3.36
C ILE A 198 20.64 0.41 3.30
N HIS A 199 21.80 -0.22 3.46
CA HIS A 199 21.92 -1.66 3.62
C HIS A 199 21.63 -2.05 5.08
N ILE A 200 20.54 -2.78 5.28
CA ILE A 200 20.19 -3.39 6.56
C ILE A 200 20.93 -4.72 6.70
N GLU A 201 22.13 -4.64 7.25
CA GLU A 201 22.98 -5.81 7.48
C GLU A 201 22.27 -6.85 8.36
N ASN A 202 22.53 -8.13 8.10
CA ASN A 202 21.88 -9.20 8.85
C ASN A 202 22.22 -9.12 10.35
N GLY A 203 21.19 -9.07 11.20
CA GLY A 203 21.35 -8.94 12.64
C GLY A 203 21.60 -7.51 13.14
N SER A 204 21.75 -6.51 12.25
CA SER A 204 21.89 -5.10 12.64
C SER A 204 20.59 -4.52 13.21
N VAL A 205 19.44 -5.10 12.86
CA VAL A 205 18.11 -4.71 13.35
C VAL A 205 17.51 -5.86 14.13
N ARG A 206 17.38 -5.67 15.45
CA ARG A 206 16.51 -6.53 16.27
C ARG A 206 15.05 -6.20 15.96
N ASP A 207 14.20 -7.23 15.90
CA ASP A 207 12.76 -7.04 15.73
C ASP A 207 12.12 -6.37 16.96
N CYS A 208 10.96 -5.77 16.76
CA CYS A 208 10.19 -5.07 17.78
C CYS A 208 9.75 -6.01 18.91
N ILE A 209 9.95 -5.61 20.18
CA ILE A 209 9.46 -6.37 21.35
C ILE A 209 7.97 -6.20 21.62
N GLY A 210 7.26 -5.34 20.87
CA GLY A 210 5.88 -4.99 21.19
C GLY A 210 5.77 -4.22 22.50
N CYS A 211 6.51 -3.11 22.63
CA CYS A 211 6.45 -2.24 23.82
C CYS A 211 5.00 -1.81 24.14
N PRO A 212 4.64 -1.61 25.42
CA PRO A 212 3.37 -1.00 25.79
C PRO A 212 3.13 0.32 25.05
N PHE A 213 1.87 0.63 24.73
CA PHE A 213 1.51 1.80 23.93
C PHE A 213 2.16 3.10 24.44
N LYS A 214 2.07 3.37 25.74
CA LYS A 214 2.65 4.58 26.35
C LYS A 214 4.17 4.65 26.17
N THR A 215 4.86 3.53 26.31
CA THR A 215 6.31 3.42 26.12
C THR A 215 6.71 3.65 24.67
N CYS A 216 6.04 2.97 23.73
CA CYS A 216 6.29 3.14 22.30
C CYS A 216 6.05 4.60 21.86
N SER A 217 4.95 5.20 22.31
CA SER A 217 4.64 6.61 22.05
C SER A 217 5.67 7.57 22.65
N HIS A 218 6.15 7.33 23.88
CA HIS A 218 7.17 8.17 24.52
C HIS A 218 8.47 8.23 23.70
N TYR A 219 9.00 7.07 23.29
CA TYR A 219 10.19 7.01 22.42
C TYR A 219 9.91 7.62 21.05
N GLY A 220 8.74 7.34 20.47
CA GLY A 220 8.34 7.88 19.17
C GLY A 220 8.34 9.40 19.12
N GLN A 221 7.87 10.08 20.17
CA GLN A 221 7.90 11.56 20.24
C GLN A 221 9.31 12.15 20.18
N GLN A 222 10.30 11.38 20.64
CA GLN A 222 11.72 11.74 20.59
C GLN A 222 12.42 11.22 19.33
N GLU A 223 11.68 10.71 18.33
CA GLU A 223 12.22 10.06 17.13
C GLU A 223 13.19 8.93 17.48
N ARG A 224 12.87 8.20 18.57
CA ARG A 224 13.66 7.09 19.07
C ARG A 224 12.83 5.81 19.07
N CYS A 225 13.54 4.70 19.25
CA CYS A 225 12.99 3.40 19.54
C CYS A 225 13.70 2.84 20.78
N TYR A 226 13.03 1.97 21.54
CA TYR A 226 13.62 1.30 22.70
C TYR A 226 15.01 0.71 22.40
N TYR A 227 15.19 0.15 21.20
CA TYR A 227 16.44 -0.50 20.80
C TYR A 227 17.50 0.42 20.20
N GLY A 228 17.19 1.67 19.84
CA GLY A 228 18.17 2.55 19.19
C GLY A 228 18.79 1.95 17.91
N GLY A 229 20.09 2.16 17.73
CA GLY A 229 20.90 1.61 16.64
C GLY A 229 20.53 2.17 15.27
N ILE A 230 20.84 1.43 14.20
CA ILE A 230 20.62 1.81 12.79
C ILE A 230 19.22 2.36 12.50
N MET A 231 18.19 1.91 13.22
CA MET A 231 16.84 2.45 13.06
C MET A 231 16.75 3.93 13.43
N VAL A 232 17.38 4.34 14.52
CA VAL A 232 17.33 5.72 15.02
C VAL A 232 18.41 6.57 14.36
N GLU A 233 19.57 5.98 14.11
CA GLU A 233 20.74 6.69 13.57
C GLU A 233 20.60 6.99 12.08
N ASP A 234 20.10 6.01 11.29
CA ASP A 234 20.08 6.13 9.83
C ASP A 234 18.67 6.07 9.24
N VAL A 235 17.88 5.06 9.62
CA VAL A 235 16.59 4.78 8.94
C VAL A 235 15.53 5.83 9.26
N TYR A 236 15.34 6.22 10.53
CA TYR A 236 14.31 7.19 10.90
C TYR A 236 14.58 8.57 10.28
N PRO A 237 15.79 9.16 10.38
CA PRO A 237 16.08 10.41 9.70
C PRO A 237 15.83 10.33 8.19
N ALA A 238 16.27 9.23 7.55
CA ALA A 238 16.08 9.05 6.11
C ALA A 238 14.60 8.90 5.73
N VAL A 239 13.78 8.22 6.53
CA VAL A 239 12.33 8.11 6.28
C VAL A 239 11.64 9.45 6.47
N LEU A 240 12.09 10.28 7.42
CA LEU A 240 11.54 11.63 7.61
C LEU A 240 11.88 12.53 6.42
N SER A 241 13.10 12.46 5.90
CA SER A 241 13.57 13.33 4.82
C SER A 241 13.16 12.89 3.41
N CYS A 242 12.83 11.61 3.19
CA CYS A 242 12.55 11.11 1.84
C CYS A 242 11.18 11.55 1.31
N ASP A 243 11.07 11.71 -0.02
CA ASP A 243 9.79 11.83 -0.73
C ASP A 243 9.16 10.46 -1.01
N ALA A 244 10.01 9.43 -1.17
CA ALA A 244 9.58 8.05 -1.35
C ALA A 244 10.49 7.04 -0.67
N LEU A 245 9.86 5.94 -0.24
CA LEU A 245 10.52 4.74 0.25
C LEU A 245 10.42 3.64 -0.81
N LEU A 246 11.55 3.04 -1.17
CA LEU A 246 11.64 1.87 -2.03
C LEU A 246 12.22 0.69 -1.24
N LEU A 247 11.48 -0.42 -1.18
CA LEU A 247 11.95 -1.64 -0.54
C LEU A 247 12.36 -2.69 -1.57
N LEU A 248 13.60 -3.18 -1.44
CA LEU A 248 14.13 -4.29 -2.24
C LEU A 248 13.87 -5.60 -1.49
N CYS A 249 12.86 -6.34 -1.95
CA CYS A 249 12.31 -7.49 -1.27
C CYS A 249 12.58 -8.79 -2.06
N PRO A 250 13.68 -9.50 -1.81
CA PRO A 250 13.75 -10.90 -2.20
C PRO A 250 12.65 -11.70 -1.46
N ASN A 251 12.06 -12.67 -2.13
CA ASN A 251 11.09 -13.57 -1.51
C ASN A 251 11.79 -14.70 -0.75
N TYR A 252 11.60 -14.73 0.58
CA TYR A 252 12.00 -15.85 1.43
C TYR A 252 10.77 -16.46 2.09
N ASN A 253 10.39 -17.67 1.68
CA ASN A 253 9.21 -18.40 2.18
C ASN A 253 7.92 -17.60 2.10
N ASP A 254 7.67 -17.00 0.94
CA ASP A 254 6.50 -16.16 0.66
C ASP A 254 6.36 -14.98 1.62
N SER A 255 7.50 -14.45 2.09
CA SER A 255 7.55 -13.36 3.05
C SER A 255 8.66 -12.36 2.77
N ILE A 256 8.45 -11.14 3.28
CA ILE A 256 9.47 -10.10 3.38
C ILE A 256 10.57 -10.60 4.32
N SER A 257 11.84 -10.37 3.98
CA SER A 257 12.97 -10.80 4.79
C SER A 257 12.83 -10.36 6.26
N ALA A 258 13.36 -11.16 7.19
CA ALA A 258 13.25 -10.87 8.63
C ALA A 258 13.79 -9.48 9.00
N ASN A 259 14.90 -9.05 8.38
CA ASN A 259 15.50 -7.73 8.63
C ASN A 259 14.59 -6.58 8.17
N LEU A 260 14.01 -6.68 6.96
CA LEU A 260 13.08 -5.66 6.48
C LEU A 260 11.75 -5.68 7.24
N SER A 261 11.27 -6.87 7.64
CA SER A 261 10.13 -7.01 8.54
C SER A 261 10.38 -6.33 9.89
N ALA A 262 11.58 -6.49 10.45
CA ALA A 262 11.99 -5.81 11.69
C ALA A 262 12.03 -4.29 11.54
N VAL A 263 12.55 -3.78 10.41
CA VAL A 263 12.49 -2.35 10.06
C VAL A 263 11.05 -1.87 10.03
N ILE A 264 10.18 -2.56 9.27
CA ILE A 264 8.76 -2.23 9.14
C ILE A 264 8.07 -2.25 10.50
N ASN A 265 8.33 -3.23 11.36
CA ASN A 265 7.73 -3.29 12.70
C ASN A 265 8.17 -2.10 13.56
N ARG A 266 9.47 -1.75 13.49
CA ARG A 266 10.05 -0.67 14.28
C ARG A 266 9.70 0.72 13.77
N LEU A 267 9.36 0.91 12.50
CA LEU A 267 8.80 2.18 12.00
C LEU A 267 7.53 2.61 12.75
N THR A 268 6.86 1.70 13.47
CA THR A 268 5.71 2.03 14.31
C THR A 268 6.02 3.13 15.33
N ALA A 269 7.22 3.15 15.93
CA ALA A 269 7.56 4.20 16.90
C ALA A 269 7.58 5.59 16.24
N LEU A 270 8.25 5.71 15.08
CA LEU A 270 8.28 6.95 14.30
C LEU A 270 6.88 7.34 13.80
N PHE A 271 6.10 6.38 13.32
CA PHE A 271 4.73 6.57 12.82
C PHE A 271 3.79 7.18 13.87
N ARG A 272 4.03 6.92 15.18
CA ARG A 272 3.23 7.54 16.26
C ARG A 272 3.43 9.05 16.37
N LYS A 273 4.56 9.57 15.91
CA LYS A 273 4.84 11.01 15.85
C LYS A 273 4.47 11.58 14.49
N THR A 274 4.96 10.96 13.41
CA THR A 274 4.83 11.48 12.04
C THR A 274 4.15 10.45 11.16
N GLN A 275 2.99 10.80 10.62
CA GLN A 275 2.31 9.99 9.61
C GLN A 275 2.91 10.27 8.23
N PHE A 276 2.98 9.26 7.37
CA PHE A 276 3.66 9.30 6.08
C PHE A 276 2.70 9.54 4.90
N TYR A 277 1.64 10.33 5.12
CA TYR A 277 0.57 10.56 4.14
C TYR A 277 1.02 11.23 2.83
N ASP A 278 2.17 11.88 2.88
CA ASP A 278 2.84 12.63 1.83
C ASP A 278 3.91 11.80 1.09
N LYS A 279 4.30 10.64 1.62
CA LYS A 279 5.39 9.83 1.07
C LYS A 279 4.87 8.67 0.22
N TYR A 280 5.51 8.42 -0.93
CA TYR A 280 5.18 7.26 -1.76
C TYR A 280 5.94 6.01 -1.34
N LEU A 281 5.33 4.86 -1.60
CA LEU A 281 5.95 3.54 -1.46
C LEU A 281 6.17 2.94 -2.84
N PHE A 282 7.39 2.47 -3.09
CA PHE A 282 7.76 1.61 -4.21
C PHE A 282 8.35 0.30 -3.71
N SER A 283 8.40 -0.71 -4.58
CA SER A 283 9.16 -1.92 -4.28
C SER A 283 9.69 -2.60 -5.54
N ILE A 284 10.80 -3.31 -5.38
CA ILE A 284 11.25 -4.32 -6.35
C ILE A 284 11.24 -5.65 -5.62
N ILE A 285 10.49 -6.59 -6.17
CA ILE A 285 10.28 -7.92 -5.60
C ILE A 285 10.77 -8.94 -6.61
N VAL A 286 11.70 -9.80 -6.19
CA VAL A 286 12.12 -10.94 -7.01
C VAL A 286 11.92 -12.22 -6.22
N SER A 287 11.09 -13.10 -6.76
CA SER A 287 10.85 -14.42 -6.19
C SER A 287 11.72 -15.48 -6.86
N GLY A 288 12.16 -16.49 -6.12
CA GLY A 288 12.85 -17.64 -6.74
C GLY A 288 11.88 -18.56 -7.48
N HIS A 289 10.73 -18.86 -6.86
CA HIS A 289 9.78 -19.86 -7.35
C HIS A 289 8.30 -19.44 -7.26
N SER A 290 7.95 -18.59 -6.28
CA SER A 290 6.56 -18.24 -6.00
C SER A 290 6.09 -16.99 -6.77
N GLY A 291 4.78 -16.74 -6.73
CA GLY A 291 4.20 -15.46 -7.13
C GLY A 291 4.65 -14.34 -6.20
N SER A 292 5.16 -13.25 -6.77
CA SER A 292 5.66 -12.08 -6.02
C SER A 292 4.55 -11.20 -5.43
N ASP A 293 3.30 -11.40 -5.85
CA ASP A 293 2.11 -10.69 -5.39
C ASP A 293 1.90 -10.85 -3.88
N ILE A 294 2.26 -12.01 -3.30
CA ILE A 294 2.13 -12.24 -1.86
C ILE A 294 2.98 -11.29 -1.01
N LEU A 295 4.15 -10.86 -1.51
CA LEU A 295 4.98 -9.84 -0.86
C LEU A 295 4.42 -8.44 -1.12
N ALA A 296 3.94 -8.16 -2.33
CA ALA A 296 3.31 -6.87 -2.64
C ALA A 296 2.09 -6.63 -1.72
N GLU A 297 1.25 -7.64 -1.52
CA GLU A 297 0.12 -7.58 -0.57
C GLU A 297 0.57 -7.38 0.89
N GLN A 298 1.69 -7.98 1.31
CA GLN A 298 2.28 -7.74 2.63
C GLN A 298 2.71 -6.27 2.79
N LEU A 299 3.37 -5.69 1.78
CA LEU A 299 3.78 -4.30 1.77
C LEU A 299 2.58 -3.34 1.78
N ILE A 300 1.56 -3.61 0.97
CA ILE A 300 0.29 -2.85 0.97
C ILE A 300 -0.29 -2.84 2.39
N SER A 301 -0.40 -4.00 3.03
CA SER A 301 -0.92 -4.11 4.39
C SER A 301 -0.06 -3.34 5.39
N ALA A 302 1.25 -3.57 5.38
CA ALA A 302 2.14 -3.10 6.44
C ALA A 302 2.50 -1.61 6.35
N LEU A 303 2.57 -1.06 5.14
CA LEU A 303 3.06 0.30 4.90
C LEU A 303 1.96 1.23 4.40
N ASN A 304 1.16 0.83 3.41
CA ASN A 304 0.08 1.68 2.90
C ASN A 304 -1.12 1.73 3.86
N ILE A 305 -1.69 0.58 4.21
CA ILE A 305 -2.86 0.52 5.09
C ILE A 305 -2.49 0.94 6.52
N ASN A 306 -1.43 0.35 7.08
CA ASN A 306 -1.10 0.52 8.51
C ASN A 306 -0.20 1.72 8.82
N LYS A 307 0.65 2.17 7.88
CA LYS A 307 1.60 3.28 8.10
C LYS A 307 1.42 4.44 7.13
N THR A 308 0.28 4.53 6.46
CA THR A 308 -0.14 5.73 5.71
C THR A 308 0.73 6.12 4.51
N PHE A 309 1.67 5.30 4.06
CA PHE A 309 2.36 5.54 2.79
C PHE A 309 1.36 5.53 1.63
N ARG A 310 1.56 6.36 0.63
CA ARG A 310 0.76 6.37 -0.60
C ARG A 310 1.25 5.31 -1.58
N LEU A 311 0.36 4.79 -2.42
CA LEU A 311 0.75 3.91 -3.54
C LEU A 311 0.61 4.67 -4.87
N PRO A 312 1.68 4.84 -5.65
CA PRO A 312 1.57 5.23 -7.05
C PRO A 312 1.01 4.05 -7.87
N PRO A 313 0.45 4.28 -9.08
CA PRO A 313 -0.02 3.22 -9.96
C PRO A 313 1.07 2.18 -10.28
N GLY A 314 0.80 0.90 -10.04
CA GLY A 314 1.78 -0.19 -10.18
C GLY A 314 3.05 0.05 -9.37
N PHE A 315 2.89 0.18 -8.04
CA PHE A 315 3.92 0.58 -7.09
C PHE A 315 5.11 -0.39 -7.01
N SER A 316 4.92 -1.64 -7.42
CA SER A 316 5.92 -2.70 -7.34
C SER A 316 6.30 -3.25 -8.70
N MET A 317 7.60 -3.36 -8.97
CA MET A 317 8.15 -4.20 -10.02
C MET A 317 8.34 -5.62 -9.46
N MET A 318 7.81 -6.62 -10.15
CA MET A 318 7.77 -8.00 -9.67
C MET A 318 8.31 -8.94 -10.75
N GLU A 319 9.30 -9.75 -10.39
CA GLU A 319 9.89 -10.77 -11.28
C GLU A 319 10.07 -12.11 -10.56
N THR A 320 10.39 -13.14 -11.35
CA THR A 320 10.78 -14.46 -10.85
C THR A 320 12.13 -14.86 -11.44
N ALA A 321 13.13 -15.04 -10.59
CA ALA A 321 14.47 -15.48 -10.94
C ALA A 321 15.17 -16.12 -9.73
N ASN A 322 15.57 -17.39 -9.88
CA ASN A 322 16.21 -18.14 -8.80
C ASN A 322 17.75 -18.02 -8.84
N ASP A 323 18.36 -18.44 -9.94
CA ASP A 323 19.82 -18.47 -10.05
C ASP A 323 20.39 -17.04 -10.08
N PRO A 324 21.55 -16.78 -9.43
CA PRO A 324 22.17 -15.47 -9.46
C PRO A 324 22.40 -14.97 -10.89
N GLY A 325 21.88 -13.78 -11.21
CA GLY A 325 21.99 -13.17 -12.54
C GLY A 325 20.82 -13.49 -13.48
N ALA A 326 20.03 -14.53 -13.20
CA ALA A 326 18.95 -14.96 -14.09
C ALA A 326 17.87 -13.88 -14.30
N VAL A 327 17.72 -12.93 -13.37
CA VAL A 327 16.79 -11.81 -13.56
C VAL A 327 17.14 -10.95 -14.77
N LEU A 328 18.43 -10.85 -15.12
CA LEU A 328 18.91 -10.04 -16.25
C LEU A 328 18.68 -10.74 -17.60
N GLU A 329 18.35 -12.03 -17.57
CA GLU A 329 18.04 -12.85 -18.75
C GLU A 329 16.54 -12.84 -19.07
N ILE A 330 15.70 -12.32 -18.16
CA ILE A 330 14.26 -12.17 -18.38
C ILE A 330 14.04 -11.28 -19.61
N GLU A 331 13.15 -11.73 -20.49
CA GLU A 331 12.83 -11.02 -21.71
C GLU A 331 12.41 -9.57 -21.43
N ASN A 332 13.00 -8.63 -22.16
CA ASN A 332 12.70 -7.19 -22.06
C ASN A 332 12.93 -6.60 -20.66
N ILE A 333 13.68 -7.25 -19.77
CA ILE A 333 13.84 -6.79 -18.38
C ILE A 333 14.43 -5.38 -18.28
N ARG A 334 15.38 -5.04 -19.16
CA ARG A 334 15.98 -3.69 -19.19
C ARG A 334 14.97 -2.62 -19.60
N THR A 335 14.09 -2.92 -20.56
CA THR A 335 12.99 -2.03 -20.94
C THR A 335 12.03 -1.85 -19.77
N ARG A 336 11.61 -2.94 -19.13
CA ARG A 336 10.70 -2.89 -17.96
C ARG A 336 11.33 -2.16 -16.77
N ALA A 337 12.63 -2.31 -16.54
CA ALA A 337 13.37 -1.59 -15.51
C ALA A 337 13.43 -0.09 -15.82
N LYS A 338 13.61 0.28 -17.09
CA LYS A 338 13.52 1.67 -17.54
C LYS A 338 12.11 2.24 -17.35
N ASP A 339 11.07 1.52 -17.74
CA ASP A 339 9.67 1.96 -17.58
C ASP A 339 9.33 2.18 -16.09
N PHE A 340 9.85 1.31 -15.21
CA PHE A 340 9.69 1.47 -13.77
C PHE A 340 10.45 2.69 -13.22
N ALA A 341 11.66 2.95 -13.72
CA ALA A 341 12.42 4.15 -13.37
C ALA A 341 11.72 5.44 -13.86
N GLU A 342 11.16 5.44 -15.06
CA GLU A 342 10.39 6.56 -15.60
C GLU A 342 9.16 6.85 -14.74
N LYS A 343 8.43 5.80 -14.32
CA LYS A 343 7.32 5.94 -13.37
C LYS A 343 7.75 6.55 -12.04
N ILE A 344 8.91 6.18 -11.49
CA ILE A 344 9.45 6.79 -10.27
C ILE A 344 9.71 8.28 -10.50
N ASN A 345 10.38 8.64 -11.61
CA ASN A 345 10.61 10.04 -11.98
C ASN A 345 9.27 10.81 -12.06
N GLU A 346 8.32 10.35 -12.87
CA GLU A 346 7.01 10.99 -13.06
C GLU A 346 6.19 11.14 -11.77
N THR A 347 6.36 10.20 -10.84
CA THR A 347 5.66 10.26 -9.55
C THR A 347 6.24 11.35 -8.64
N LEU A 348 7.56 11.56 -8.68
CA LEU A 348 8.27 12.42 -7.74
C LEU A 348 8.53 13.84 -8.28
N THR A 349 8.67 14.01 -9.59
CA THR A 349 8.84 15.28 -10.31
C THR A 349 7.52 15.79 -10.84
#